data_AF-A0A423UIB0-F1
#
_entry.id   AF-A0A423UIB0-F1
#
_cell.length_a   1.000
_cell.length_b   1.000
_cell.length_c   1.000
_cell.angle_alpha   90.00
_cell.angle_beta   90.00
_cell.angle_gamma   90.00
#
_symmetry.space_group_name_H-M   'P 1'
#
loop_
_entity.id
_entity.type
_entity.pdbx_description
1 polymer ?
#
loop_
_entity_poly.entity_id
_entity_poly.type
_entity_poly.pdbx_seq_one_letter_code
_entity_poly.pdbx_strand_id
1 'polypeptide(L)'
;MNEIKCPHCGGMFTIDEAGFAAILKQVRDAEFDKEVRRHADLLETEKRQAVELAVAQALGDAQGAAAQKEARIAELEARLEAAARERESESRLAQAERERALADAAAAKDARIAELEQRLSAQQRANEAEKQLAVQQARSALERERDELAAQVKLKDAEKCQVASALKEQLAIELKAKDDIIAYKEGEIERYKDMKARLSTKLVGESLEQHCEVEFNKIRATAFPRAYFEKDNDQSGGSKGDFIFRECDEEGNEIVSIMFEMKNESDESAYRHKNEDFFKKLDADRTKKGCEYAVLVTLLEPESELYNQGIVDVSYRFEKMYVIRPQFFIPMISILRNAALNSMAYKAELAVVRNQNIDITNFEESMEAFKTGFARNYDLASRKFQTAIDEIDKTILHLQKTKDALVSSENNLRLANNKAQDLTIKRLTRKNPTMKAAFEALKADQDGDES
;
A
#
# COMPACT_ATOMS: atom_id res chain seq x y z
N MET A 1 -185.48 142.19 44.20
CA MET A 1 -186.43 141.23 44.79
C MET A 1 -187.08 140.49 43.64
N ASN A 2 -186.77 139.20 43.48
CA ASN A 2 -187.42 138.33 42.50
C ASN A 2 -188.25 137.30 43.27
N GLU A 3 -189.56 137.30 43.04
CA GLU A 3 -190.47 136.28 43.58
C GLU A 3 -190.31 134.99 42.75
N ILE A 4 -189.98 133.88 43.40
CA ILE A 4 -189.86 132.55 42.77
C ILE A 4 -191.08 131.71 43.15
N LYS A 5 -191.70 131.09 42.14
CA LYS A 5 -192.89 130.25 42.29
C LYS A 5 -192.48 128.78 42.45
N CYS A 6 -192.89 128.16 43.55
CA CYS A 6 -192.64 126.75 43.79
C CYS A 6 -193.37 125.88 42.76
N PRO A 7 -192.68 124.96 42.06
CA PRO A 7 -193.29 124.08 41.06
C PRO A 7 -194.27 123.05 41.64
N HIS A 8 -194.34 122.89 42.97
CA HIS A 8 -195.13 121.84 43.63
C HIS A 8 -196.39 122.36 44.37
N CYS A 9 -196.42 123.61 44.84
CA CYS A 9 -197.58 124.11 45.61
C CYS A 9 -198.05 125.53 45.24
N GLY A 10 -197.40 126.20 44.28
CA GLY A 10 -197.87 127.46 43.70
C GLY A 10 -197.82 128.72 44.60
N GLY A 11 -197.50 128.59 45.89
CA GLY A 11 -197.33 129.72 46.81
C GLY A 11 -196.01 130.47 46.58
N MET A 12 -196.05 131.80 46.67
CA MET A 12 -194.89 132.68 46.53
C MET A 12 -194.22 132.88 47.88
N PHE A 13 -192.90 132.65 47.96
CA PHE A 13 -192.09 132.85 49.15
C PHE A 13 -190.73 133.47 48.79
N THR A 14 -190.14 134.22 49.73
CA THR A 14 -188.84 134.88 49.62
C THR A 14 -187.81 134.16 50.50
N ILE A 15 -186.63 133.84 49.96
CA ILE A 15 -185.53 133.14 50.66
C ILE A 15 -184.25 134.01 50.63
N ASP A 16 -183.56 134.05 51.78
CA ASP A 16 -182.29 134.75 52.07
C ASP A 16 -181.05 133.93 51.61
N GLU A 17 -180.04 134.64 51.10
CA GLU A 17 -178.80 134.15 50.47
C GLU A 17 -177.94 133.20 51.35
N ALA A 18 -178.06 133.22 52.68
CA ALA A 18 -177.20 132.41 53.56
C ALA A 18 -177.46 130.88 53.49
N GLY A 19 -178.70 130.44 53.23
CA GLY A 19 -179.06 129.02 53.16
C GLY A 19 -178.60 128.32 51.88
N PHE A 20 -178.45 129.07 50.79
CA PHE A 20 -178.06 128.54 49.48
C PHE A 20 -176.57 128.13 49.45
N ALA A 21 -175.71 128.85 50.19
CA ALA A 21 -174.27 128.60 50.23
C ALA A 21 -173.89 127.25 50.89
N ALA A 22 -174.63 126.81 51.92
CA ALA A 22 -174.33 125.56 52.65
C ALA A 22 -174.66 124.30 51.81
N ILE A 23 -175.81 124.31 51.11
CA ILE A 23 -176.22 123.21 50.22
C ILE A 23 -175.28 123.12 49.02
N LEU A 24 -174.89 124.26 48.45
CA LEU A 24 -173.89 124.30 47.38
C LEU A 24 -172.56 123.68 47.79
N LYS A 25 -172.10 123.91 49.03
CA LYS A 25 -170.84 123.34 49.52
C LYS A 25 -170.92 121.82 49.69
N GLN A 26 -172.01 121.28 50.25
CA GLN A 26 -172.17 119.84 50.46
C GLN A 26 -172.24 119.07 49.12
N VAL A 27 -172.99 119.59 48.15
CA VAL A 27 -173.07 118.97 46.80
C VAL A 27 -171.72 119.07 46.10
N ARG A 28 -171.03 120.21 46.23
CA ARG A 28 -169.69 120.40 45.64
C ARG A 28 -168.65 119.48 46.27
N ASP A 29 -168.61 119.33 47.59
CA ASP A 29 -167.64 118.47 48.28
C ASP A 29 -167.91 116.97 47.96
N ALA A 30 -169.18 116.56 47.87
CA ALA A 30 -169.54 115.18 47.52
C ALA A 30 -169.25 114.83 46.05
N GLU A 31 -169.55 115.74 45.11
CA GLU A 31 -169.19 115.56 43.70
C GLU A 31 -167.67 115.65 43.49
N PHE A 32 -166.96 116.50 44.25
CA PHE A 32 -165.51 116.57 44.23
C PHE A 32 -164.86 115.28 44.76
N ASP A 33 -165.32 114.72 45.88
CA ASP A 33 -164.82 113.43 46.39
C ASP A 33 -165.07 112.28 45.41
N LYS A 34 -166.21 112.33 44.69
CA LYS A 34 -166.54 111.35 43.65
C LYS A 34 -165.63 111.50 42.42
N GLU A 35 -165.31 112.73 42.01
CA GLU A 35 -164.32 113.00 40.96
C GLU A 35 -162.91 112.59 41.39
N VAL A 36 -162.51 112.86 42.63
CA VAL A 36 -161.20 112.45 43.17
C VAL A 36 -161.08 110.93 43.19
N ARG A 37 -162.12 110.20 43.64
CA ARG A 37 -162.15 108.74 43.58
C ARG A 37 -162.09 108.22 42.15
N ARG A 38 -162.87 108.81 41.23
CA ARG A 38 -162.83 108.45 39.81
C ARG A 38 -161.44 108.67 39.21
N HIS A 39 -160.77 109.77 39.55
CA HIS A 39 -159.40 110.03 39.13
C HIS A 39 -158.39 109.08 39.78
N ALA A 40 -158.56 108.73 41.06
CA ALA A 40 -157.73 107.75 41.74
C ALA A 40 -157.87 106.35 41.10
N ASP A 41 -159.10 105.92 40.80
CA ASP A 41 -159.38 104.65 40.13
C ASP A 41 -158.79 104.63 38.71
N LEU A 42 -158.92 105.74 37.96
CA LEU A 42 -158.30 105.90 36.64
C LEU A 42 -156.77 105.82 36.72
N LEU A 43 -156.15 106.55 37.65
CA LEU A 43 -154.70 106.51 37.86
C LEU A 43 -154.21 105.14 38.32
N GLU A 44 -154.98 104.43 39.15
CA GLU A 44 -154.66 103.07 39.57
C GLU A 44 -154.75 102.09 38.39
N THR A 45 -155.76 102.26 37.53
CA THR A 45 -155.92 101.46 36.30
C THR A 45 -154.81 101.76 35.29
N GLU A 46 -154.47 103.04 35.07
CA GLU A 46 -153.36 103.48 34.20
C GLU A 46 -152.01 102.98 34.73
N LYS A 47 -151.76 103.09 36.05
CA LYS A 47 -150.56 102.56 36.69
C LYS A 47 -150.48 101.04 36.50
N ARG A 48 -151.59 100.32 36.67
CA ARG A 48 -151.64 98.87 36.46
C ARG A 48 -151.32 98.52 35.01
N GLN A 49 -151.92 99.21 34.03
CA GLN A 49 -151.62 99.00 32.62
C GLN A 49 -150.17 99.34 32.26
N ALA A 50 -149.61 100.41 32.82
CA ALA A 50 -148.21 100.79 32.62
C ALA A 50 -147.25 99.74 33.19
N VAL A 51 -147.54 99.19 34.37
CA VAL A 51 -146.77 98.09 34.96
C VAL A 51 -146.90 96.82 34.12
N GLU A 52 -148.11 96.45 33.69
CA GLU A 52 -148.34 95.29 32.82
C GLU A 52 -147.57 95.43 31.49
N LEU A 53 -147.55 96.62 30.88
CA LEU A 53 -146.78 96.89 29.67
C LEU A 53 -145.27 96.81 29.91
N ALA A 54 -144.77 97.40 31.01
CA ALA A 54 -143.36 97.34 31.37
C ALA A 54 -142.90 95.90 31.65
N VAL A 55 -143.74 95.10 32.31
CA VAL A 55 -143.48 93.66 32.52
C VAL A 55 -143.48 92.90 31.21
N ALA A 56 -144.44 93.16 30.31
CA ALA A 56 -144.50 92.52 29.00
C ALA A 56 -143.27 92.87 28.13
N GLN A 57 -142.84 94.14 28.14
CA GLN A 57 -141.61 94.59 27.47
C GLN A 57 -140.36 93.92 28.07
N ALA A 58 -140.22 93.92 29.40
CA ALA A 58 -139.09 93.26 30.06
C ALA A 58 -139.05 91.76 29.81
N LEU A 59 -140.21 91.08 29.74
CA LEU A 59 -140.29 89.67 29.37
C LEU A 59 -139.92 89.45 27.91
N GLY A 60 -140.37 90.31 26.99
CA GLY A 60 -139.99 90.26 25.58
C GLY A 60 -138.49 90.45 25.38
N ASP A 61 -137.89 91.43 26.05
CA ASP A 61 -136.44 91.68 26.01
C ASP A 61 -135.66 90.52 26.62
N ALA A 62 -136.13 89.96 27.75
CA ALA A 62 -135.51 88.80 28.39
C ALA A 62 -135.61 87.54 27.51
N GLN A 63 -136.76 87.30 26.87
CA GLN A 63 -136.95 86.20 25.91
C GLN A 63 -136.06 86.39 24.68
N GLY A 64 -135.96 87.61 24.14
CA GLY A 64 -135.07 87.93 23.02
C GLY A 64 -133.60 87.70 23.38
N ALA A 65 -133.16 88.14 24.57
CA ALA A 65 -131.81 87.92 25.05
C ALA A 65 -131.52 86.43 25.33
N ALA A 66 -132.50 85.68 25.84
CA ALA A 66 -132.41 84.23 26.03
C ALA A 66 -132.27 83.51 24.68
N ALA A 67 -133.12 83.82 23.70
CA ALA A 67 -133.05 83.25 22.36
C ALA A 67 -131.71 83.56 21.65
N GLN A 68 -131.17 84.78 21.81
CA GLN A 68 -129.84 85.12 21.28
C GLN A 68 -128.72 84.30 21.95
N LYS A 69 -128.80 84.09 23.27
CA LYS A 69 -127.83 83.26 24.00
C LYS A 69 -127.93 81.79 23.59
N GLU A 70 -129.14 81.26 23.47
CA GLU A 70 -129.39 79.88 23.01
C GLU A 70 -128.87 79.67 21.58
N ALA A 71 -129.12 80.62 20.67
CA ALA A 71 -128.57 80.58 19.31
C ALA A 71 -127.04 80.59 19.31
N ARG A 72 -126.41 81.41 20.17
CA ARG A 72 -124.95 81.46 20.30
C ARG A 72 -124.38 80.19 20.94
N ILE A 73 -125.07 79.59 21.90
CA ILE A 73 -124.68 78.30 22.50
C ILE A 73 -124.72 77.22 21.42
N ALA A 74 -125.83 77.11 20.67
CA ALA A 74 -125.97 76.14 19.59
C ALA A 74 -124.88 76.32 18.51
N GLU A 75 -124.56 77.57 18.14
CA GLU A 75 -123.46 77.86 17.21
C GLU A 75 -122.09 77.42 17.76
N LEU A 76 -121.79 77.74 19.02
CA LEU A 76 -120.52 77.37 19.66
C LEU A 76 -120.40 75.85 19.83
N GLU A 77 -121.48 75.16 20.21
CA GLU A 77 -121.53 73.70 20.29
C GLU A 77 -121.26 73.07 18.93
N ALA A 78 -121.91 73.55 17.86
CA ALA A 78 -121.67 73.07 16.50
C ALA A 78 -120.21 73.30 16.05
N ARG A 79 -119.61 74.45 16.40
CA ARG A 79 -118.19 74.73 16.11
C ARG A 79 -117.24 73.83 16.91
N LEU A 80 -117.53 73.57 18.19
CA LEU A 80 -116.74 72.67 19.02
C LEU A 80 -116.81 71.22 18.53
N GLU A 81 -118.00 70.75 18.12
CA GLU A 81 -118.16 69.44 17.51
C GLU A 81 -117.41 69.33 16.18
N ALA A 82 -117.48 70.37 15.33
CA ALA A 82 -116.72 70.40 14.08
C ALA A 82 -115.21 70.35 14.33
N ALA A 83 -114.70 71.19 15.24
CA ALA A 83 -113.27 71.19 15.60
C ALA A 83 -112.82 69.89 16.27
N ALA A 84 -113.68 69.23 17.05
CA ALA A 84 -113.39 67.92 17.64
C ALA A 84 -113.30 66.83 16.55
N ARG A 85 -114.22 66.83 15.58
CA ARG A 85 -114.19 65.90 14.44
C ARG A 85 -112.98 66.12 13.53
N GLU A 86 -112.58 67.38 13.30
CA GLU A 86 -111.37 67.72 12.56
C GLU A 86 -110.11 67.23 13.28
N ARG A 87 -109.98 67.49 14.59
CA ARG A 87 -108.83 66.97 15.37
C ARG A 87 -108.78 65.45 15.40
N GLU A 88 -109.94 64.80 15.51
CA GLU A 88 -110.00 63.34 15.47
C GLU A 88 -109.59 62.79 14.10
N SER A 89 -110.03 63.42 13.00
CA SER A 89 -109.66 63.01 11.66
C SER A 89 -108.16 63.25 11.39
N GLU A 90 -107.61 64.40 11.80
CA GLU A 90 -106.18 64.71 11.74
C GLU A 90 -105.36 63.70 12.55
N SER A 91 -105.77 63.39 13.78
CA SER A 91 -105.08 62.40 14.62
C SER A 91 -105.12 61.00 14.01
N ARG A 92 -106.25 60.59 13.42
CA ARG A 92 -106.39 59.31 12.72
C ARG A 92 -105.51 59.25 11.47
N LEU A 93 -105.44 60.33 10.69
CA LEU A 93 -104.55 60.44 9.54
C LEU A 93 -103.09 60.37 9.95
N ALA A 94 -102.67 61.13 10.96
CA ALA A 94 -101.31 61.11 11.47
C ALA A 94 -100.91 59.72 12.02
N GLN A 95 -101.83 59.01 12.69
CA GLN A 95 -101.59 57.65 13.13
C GLN A 95 -101.45 56.68 11.94
N ALA A 96 -102.33 56.76 10.94
CA ALA A 96 -102.27 55.92 9.74
C ALA A 96 -100.98 56.17 8.93
N GLU A 97 -100.55 57.43 8.79
CA GLU A 97 -99.28 57.78 8.14
C GLU A 97 -98.08 57.23 8.91
N ARG A 98 -98.10 57.31 10.26
CA ARG A 98 -97.04 56.74 11.09
C ARG A 98 -97.00 55.21 11.00
N GLU A 99 -98.14 54.54 11.04
CA GLU A 99 -98.23 53.09 10.87
C GLU A 99 -97.72 52.66 9.49
N ARG A 100 -98.08 53.40 8.44
CA ARG A 100 -97.56 53.17 7.08
C ARG A 100 -96.05 53.38 7.01
N ALA A 101 -95.52 54.47 7.57
CA ALA A 101 -94.09 54.74 7.58
C ALA A 101 -93.31 53.66 8.36
N LEU A 102 -93.87 53.14 9.45
CA LEU A 102 -93.29 52.03 10.19
C LEU A 102 -93.33 50.72 9.39
N ALA A 103 -94.44 50.43 8.69
CA ALA A 103 -94.56 49.27 7.83
C ALA A 103 -93.58 49.33 6.65
N ASP A 104 -93.46 50.48 5.99
CA ASP A 104 -92.51 50.71 4.89
C ASP A 104 -91.06 50.57 5.39
N ALA A 105 -90.74 51.12 6.57
CA ALA A 105 -89.42 50.98 7.18
C ALA A 105 -89.10 49.53 7.59
N ALA A 106 -90.09 48.77 8.08
CA ALA A 106 -89.94 47.36 8.39
C ALA A 106 -89.71 46.55 7.12
N ALA A 107 -90.53 46.74 6.07
CA ALA A 107 -90.37 46.07 4.78
C ALA A 107 -89.01 46.38 4.13
N ALA A 108 -88.52 47.62 4.21
CA ALA A 108 -87.20 47.99 3.72
C ALA A 108 -86.06 47.30 4.50
N LYS A 109 -86.21 47.14 5.82
CA LYS A 109 -85.23 46.40 6.64
C LYS A 109 -85.26 44.91 6.32
N ASP A 110 -86.44 44.31 6.20
CA ASP A 110 -86.57 42.89 5.87
C ASP A 110 -86.02 42.58 4.48
N ALA A 111 -86.27 43.45 3.49
CA ALA A 111 -85.66 43.33 2.17
C ALA A 111 -84.13 43.41 2.22
N ARG A 112 -83.58 44.30 3.05
CA ARG A 112 -82.13 44.44 3.22
C ARG A 112 -81.51 43.26 3.98
N ILE A 113 -82.21 42.70 4.96
CA ILE A 113 -81.80 41.47 5.66
C ILE A 113 -81.76 40.32 4.67
N ALA A 114 -82.83 40.11 3.89
CA ALA A 114 -82.88 39.07 2.87
C ALA A 114 -81.77 39.21 1.83
N GLU A 115 -81.47 40.43 1.37
CA GLU A 115 -80.36 40.68 0.46
C GLU A 115 -78.99 40.34 1.10
N LEU A 116 -78.76 40.76 2.35
CA LEU A 116 -77.52 40.48 3.06
C LEU A 116 -77.35 38.98 3.34
N GLU A 117 -78.42 38.28 3.71
CA GLU A 117 -78.41 36.82 3.89
C GLU A 117 -78.08 36.09 2.57
N GLN A 118 -78.67 36.53 1.46
CA GLN A 118 -78.34 35.99 0.14
C GLN A 118 -76.87 36.23 -0.21
N ARG A 119 -76.34 37.45 -0.01
CA ARG A 119 -74.93 37.76 -0.26
C ARG A 119 -74.00 36.94 0.64
N LEU A 120 -74.31 36.81 1.92
CA LEU A 120 -73.52 36.02 2.87
C LEU A 120 -73.52 34.53 2.48
N SER A 121 -74.67 33.96 2.13
CA SER A 121 -74.75 32.57 1.69
C SER A 121 -74.00 32.32 0.38
N ALA A 122 -74.07 33.25 -0.58
CA ALA A 122 -73.31 33.19 -1.81
C ALA A 122 -71.80 33.27 -1.55
N GLN A 123 -71.36 34.19 -0.68
CA GLN A 123 -69.96 34.34 -0.30
C GLN A 123 -69.43 33.12 0.46
N GLN A 124 -70.23 32.53 1.35
CA GLN A 124 -69.88 31.28 2.03
C GLN A 124 -69.70 30.13 1.06
N ARG A 125 -70.61 29.98 0.08
CA ARG A 125 -70.48 28.95 -0.98
C ARG A 125 -69.25 29.19 -1.86
N ALA A 126 -68.96 30.43 -2.22
CA ALA A 126 -67.77 30.78 -3.00
C ALA A 126 -66.48 30.44 -2.22
N ASN A 127 -66.37 30.87 -0.97
CA ASN A 127 -65.23 30.56 -0.11
C ASN A 127 -65.05 29.05 0.12
N GLU A 128 -66.14 28.31 0.30
CA GLU A 128 -66.09 26.86 0.46
C GLU A 128 -65.62 26.18 -0.84
N ALA A 129 -66.13 26.61 -1.99
CA ALA A 129 -65.69 26.12 -3.29
C ALA A 129 -64.21 26.43 -3.56
N GLU A 130 -63.73 27.63 -3.23
CA GLU A 130 -62.32 28.01 -3.33
C GLU A 130 -61.43 27.16 -2.42
N LYS A 131 -61.85 26.93 -1.17
CA LYS A 131 -61.15 26.03 -0.23
C LYS A 131 -61.08 24.61 -0.77
N GLN A 132 -62.19 24.07 -1.26
CA GLN A 132 -62.24 22.73 -1.83
C GLN A 132 -61.34 22.62 -3.06
N LEU A 133 -61.34 23.63 -3.93
CA LEU A 133 -60.46 23.68 -5.10
C LEU A 133 -58.99 23.75 -4.68
N ALA A 134 -58.63 24.60 -3.72
CA ALA A 134 -57.27 24.71 -3.21
C ALA A 134 -56.78 23.39 -2.59
N VAL A 135 -57.64 22.73 -1.79
CA VAL A 135 -57.34 21.41 -1.21
C VAL A 135 -57.21 20.35 -2.31
N GLN A 136 -58.08 20.36 -3.32
CA GLN A 136 -58.01 19.43 -4.44
C GLN A 136 -56.73 19.62 -5.27
N GLN A 137 -56.36 20.87 -5.54
CA GLN A 137 -55.12 21.21 -6.25
C GLN A 137 -53.90 20.76 -5.46
N ALA A 138 -53.82 21.09 -4.16
CA ALA A 138 -52.74 20.65 -3.29
C ALA A 138 -52.64 19.13 -3.22
N ARG A 139 -53.78 18.44 -3.09
CA ARG A 139 -53.82 16.97 -3.10
C ARG A 139 -53.34 16.39 -4.42
N SER A 140 -53.77 16.95 -5.56
CA SER A 140 -53.34 16.48 -6.88
C SER A 140 -51.84 16.68 -7.13
N ALA A 141 -51.27 17.78 -6.61
CA ALA A 141 -49.84 18.04 -6.68
C ALA A 141 -49.06 17.01 -5.84
N LEU A 142 -49.49 16.78 -4.59
CA LEU A 142 -48.88 15.77 -3.72
C LEU A 142 -49.03 14.35 -4.26
N GLU A 143 -50.17 14.00 -4.87
CA GLU A 143 -50.38 12.70 -5.51
C GLU A 143 -49.42 12.50 -6.70
N ARG A 144 -49.19 13.55 -7.52
CA ARG A 144 -48.20 13.51 -8.61
C ARG A 144 -46.78 13.35 -8.10
N GLU A 145 -46.37 14.15 -7.12
CA GLU A 145 -45.04 14.04 -6.51
C GLU A 145 -44.82 12.66 -5.89
N ARG A 146 -45.83 12.11 -5.20
CA ARG A 146 -45.79 10.75 -4.66
C ARG A 146 -45.60 9.72 -5.77
N ASP A 147 -46.36 9.83 -6.86
CA ASP A 147 -46.31 8.86 -7.96
C ASP A 147 -44.99 8.93 -8.73
N GLU A 148 -44.45 10.13 -8.93
CA GLU A 148 -43.12 10.36 -9.51
C GLU A 148 -42.02 9.77 -8.63
N LEU A 149 -42.04 10.03 -7.32
CA LEU A 149 -41.10 9.45 -6.37
C LEU A 149 -41.22 7.93 -6.31
N ALA A 150 -42.44 7.38 -6.29
CA ALA A 150 -42.66 5.94 -6.29
C ALA A 150 -42.14 5.28 -7.59
N ALA A 151 -42.31 5.93 -8.74
CA ALA A 151 -41.75 5.48 -10.01
C ALA A 151 -40.21 5.54 -9.99
N GLN A 152 -39.63 6.61 -9.46
CA GLN A 152 -38.18 6.76 -9.34
C GLN A 152 -37.56 5.71 -8.43
N VAL A 153 -38.19 5.41 -7.29
CA VAL A 153 -37.74 4.33 -6.38
C VAL A 153 -37.78 2.98 -7.09
N LYS A 154 -38.88 2.64 -7.75
CA LYS A 154 -38.98 1.39 -8.53
C LYS A 154 -37.91 1.28 -9.61
N LEU A 155 -37.64 2.38 -10.31
CA LEU A 155 -36.62 2.43 -11.36
C LEU A 155 -35.23 2.23 -10.77
N LYS A 156 -34.90 2.89 -9.65
CA LYS A 156 -33.63 2.73 -8.94
C LYS A 156 -33.44 1.33 -8.37
N ASP A 157 -34.49 0.71 -7.86
CA ASP A 157 -34.43 -0.67 -7.37
C ASP A 157 -34.24 -1.67 -8.52
N ALA A 158 -34.91 -1.45 -9.67
CA ALA A 158 -34.68 -2.25 -10.87
C ALA A 158 -33.25 -2.12 -11.39
N GLU A 159 -32.70 -0.90 -11.47
CA GLU A 159 -31.30 -0.63 -11.82
C GLU A 159 -30.34 -1.36 -10.86
N LYS A 160 -30.55 -1.24 -9.55
CA LYS A 160 -29.72 -1.95 -8.54
C LYS A 160 -29.77 -3.46 -8.73
N CYS A 161 -30.94 -4.03 -8.97
CA CYS A 161 -31.09 -5.46 -9.22
C CYS A 161 -30.36 -5.89 -10.50
N GLN A 162 -30.44 -5.10 -11.57
CA GLN A 162 -29.71 -5.37 -12.82
C GLN A 162 -28.20 -5.29 -12.62
N VAL A 163 -27.70 -4.25 -11.97
CA VAL A 163 -26.27 -4.09 -11.65
C VAL A 163 -25.78 -5.23 -10.76
N ALA A 164 -26.53 -5.59 -9.73
CA ALA A 164 -26.19 -6.69 -8.84
C ALA A 164 -26.18 -8.05 -9.56
N SER A 165 -27.13 -8.28 -10.47
CA SER A 165 -27.16 -9.48 -11.31
C SER A 165 -25.96 -9.53 -12.26
N ALA A 166 -25.68 -8.42 -12.97
CA ALA A 166 -24.55 -8.31 -13.88
C ALA A 166 -23.20 -8.51 -13.16
N LEU A 167 -23.04 -7.95 -11.96
CA LEU A 167 -21.84 -8.14 -11.15
C LEU A 167 -21.70 -9.60 -10.68
N LYS A 168 -22.81 -10.25 -10.26
CA LYS A 168 -22.81 -11.67 -9.91
C LYS A 168 -22.42 -12.55 -11.10
N GLU A 169 -22.93 -12.24 -12.28
CA GLU A 169 -22.61 -12.96 -13.51
C GLU A 169 -21.14 -12.78 -13.90
N GLN A 170 -20.61 -11.55 -13.84
CA GLN A 170 -19.19 -11.28 -14.06
C GLN A 170 -18.30 -12.02 -13.06
N LEU A 171 -18.64 -12.00 -11.77
CA LEU A 171 -17.91 -12.73 -10.73
C LEU A 171 -17.96 -14.25 -10.98
N ALA A 172 -19.11 -14.79 -11.41
CA ALA A 172 -19.22 -16.20 -11.75
C ALA A 172 -18.34 -16.59 -12.95
N ILE A 173 -18.27 -15.72 -13.98
CA ILE A 173 -17.37 -15.90 -15.13
C ILE A 173 -15.90 -15.85 -14.68
N GLU A 174 -15.52 -14.86 -13.86
CA GLU A 174 -14.14 -14.75 -13.35
C GLU A 174 -13.75 -15.93 -12.46
N LEU A 175 -14.63 -16.39 -11.58
CA LEU A 175 -14.38 -17.56 -10.75
C LEU A 175 -14.17 -18.80 -11.60
N LYS A 176 -15.05 -19.02 -12.58
CA LYS A 176 -14.91 -20.15 -13.51
C LYS A 176 -13.60 -20.08 -14.30
N ALA A 177 -13.23 -18.90 -14.80
CA ALA A 177 -11.96 -18.71 -15.49
C ALA A 177 -10.75 -18.98 -14.58
N LYS A 178 -10.81 -18.58 -13.29
CA LYS A 178 -9.77 -18.90 -12.30
C LYS A 178 -9.72 -20.40 -12.02
N ASP A 179 -10.85 -21.05 -11.86
CA ASP A 179 -10.94 -22.51 -11.64
C ASP A 179 -10.37 -23.28 -12.83
N ASP A 180 -10.68 -22.87 -14.06
CA ASP A 180 -10.13 -23.45 -15.29
C ASP A 180 -8.58 -23.27 -15.36
N ILE A 181 -8.07 -22.09 -14.95
CA ILE A 181 -6.61 -21.84 -14.86
C ILE A 181 -5.97 -22.70 -13.78
N ILE A 182 -6.61 -22.84 -12.61
CA ILE A 182 -6.12 -23.68 -11.53
C ILE A 182 -6.04 -25.13 -12.00
N ALA A 183 -7.11 -25.66 -12.59
CA ALA A 183 -7.15 -27.02 -13.12
C ALA A 183 -6.06 -27.26 -14.18
N TYR A 184 -5.83 -26.29 -15.08
CA TYR A 184 -4.73 -26.36 -16.04
C TYR A 184 -3.36 -26.45 -15.36
N LYS A 185 -3.09 -25.55 -14.39
CA LYS A 185 -1.83 -25.51 -13.64
C LYS A 185 -1.63 -26.76 -12.79
N GLU A 186 -2.68 -27.28 -12.15
CA GLU A 186 -2.63 -28.55 -11.41
C GLU A 186 -2.27 -29.71 -12.34
N GLY A 187 -2.85 -29.75 -13.54
CA GLY A 187 -2.46 -30.72 -14.57
C GLY A 187 -1.00 -30.59 -15.04
N GLU A 188 -0.48 -29.38 -15.15
CA GLU A 188 0.95 -29.16 -15.42
C GLU A 188 1.82 -29.62 -14.25
N ILE A 189 1.45 -29.30 -13.01
CA ILE A 189 2.16 -29.74 -11.80
C ILE A 189 2.19 -31.27 -11.73
N GLU A 190 1.08 -31.95 -12.03
CA GLU A 190 1.00 -33.42 -12.10
C GLU A 190 2.00 -33.97 -13.13
N ARG A 191 2.06 -33.38 -14.34
CA ARG A 191 3.03 -33.77 -15.37
C ARG A 191 4.48 -33.53 -14.94
N TYR A 192 4.76 -32.40 -14.30
CA TYR A 192 6.09 -32.11 -13.76
C TYR A 192 6.45 -33.05 -12.61
N LYS A 193 5.49 -33.43 -11.75
CA LYS A 193 5.68 -34.41 -10.69
C LYS A 193 5.96 -35.81 -11.25
N ASP A 194 5.22 -36.27 -12.26
CA ASP A 194 5.47 -37.55 -12.93
C ASP A 194 6.81 -37.53 -13.68
N MET A 195 7.13 -36.43 -14.37
CA MET A 195 8.44 -36.25 -15.03
C MET A 195 9.59 -36.24 -14.03
N LYS A 196 9.44 -35.53 -12.90
CA LYS A 196 10.42 -35.51 -11.81
C LYS A 196 10.52 -36.88 -11.14
N ALA A 197 9.42 -37.59 -10.91
CA ALA A 197 9.43 -38.93 -10.35
C ALA A 197 10.15 -39.93 -11.27
N ARG A 198 9.96 -39.83 -12.60
CA ARG A 198 10.67 -40.65 -13.60
C ARG A 198 12.14 -40.29 -13.76
N LEU A 199 12.50 -39.02 -13.64
CA LEU A 199 13.91 -38.57 -13.64
C LEU A 199 14.62 -38.90 -12.30
N SER A 200 13.90 -38.80 -11.19
CA SER A 200 14.39 -39.09 -9.83
C SER A 200 14.58 -40.58 -9.58
N THR A 201 13.75 -41.46 -10.15
CA THR A 201 13.92 -42.92 -10.02
C THR A 201 15.16 -43.43 -10.74
N LYS A 202 15.71 -42.69 -11.71
CA LYS A 202 17.01 -43.01 -12.34
C LYS A 202 18.22 -42.45 -11.59
N LEU A 203 18.10 -41.31 -10.93
CA LEU A 203 19.20 -40.65 -10.20
C LEU A 203 19.35 -41.10 -8.74
N VAL A 204 18.28 -41.60 -8.11
CA VAL A 204 18.30 -42.07 -6.70
C VAL A 204 18.69 -43.55 -6.59
N GLY A 205 18.61 -44.31 -7.68
CA GLY A 205 18.92 -45.75 -7.68
C GLY A 205 20.41 -46.11 -7.81
N GLU A 206 21.25 -45.18 -8.27
CA GLU A 206 22.70 -45.37 -8.43
C GLU A 206 23.42 -44.55 -7.34
N SER A 207 24.47 -45.11 -6.71
CA SER A 207 25.23 -44.32 -5.72
C SER A 207 25.93 -43.15 -6.42
N LEU A 208 26.04 -42.00 -5.76
CA LEU A 208 26.75 -40.82 -6.30
C LEU A 208 28.15 -41.17 -6.84
N GLU A 209 28.82 -42.11 -6.18
CA GLU A 209 30.11 -42.65 -6.59
C GLU A 209 30.05 -43.37 -7.93
N GLN A 210 29.06 -44.25 -8.11
CA GLN A 210 28.84 -44.99 -9.34
C GLN A 210 28.50 -44.04 -10.50
N HIS A 211 27.72 -43.00 -10.24
CA HIS A 211 27.41 -41.98 -11.24
C HIS A 211 28.67 -41.27 -11.73
N CYS A 212 29.52 -40.79 -10.82
CA CYS A 212 30.76 -40.09 -11.19
C CYS A 212 31.74 -41.02 -11.93
N GLU A 213 31.85 -42.28 -11.50
CA GLU A 213 32.68 -43.30 -12.16
C GLU A 213 32.21 -43.60 -13.60
N VAL A 214 30.90 -43.72 -13.81
CA VAL A 214 30.32 -43.94 -15.14
C VAL A 214 30.51 -42.71 -16.03
N GLU A 215 30.26 -41.50 -15.53
CA GLU A 215 30.48 -40.25 -16.28
C GLU A 215 31.94 -40.07 -16.68
N PHE A 216 32.88 -40.41 -15.79
CA PHE A 216 34.31 -40.42 -16.14
C PHE A 216 34.62 -41.43 -17.24
N ASN A 217 34.17 -42.69 -17.09
CA ASN A 217 34.46 -43.75 -18.05
C ASN A 217 33.85 -43.49 -19.45
N LYS A 218 32.71 -42.78 -19.55
CA LYS A 218 32.11 -42.39 -20.84
C LYS A 218 33.03 -41.54 -21.70
N ILE A 219 33.82 -40.67 -21.07
CA ILE A 219 34.69 -39.71 -21.78
C ILE A 219 36.17 -40.04 -21.65
N ARG A 220 36.53 -41.06 -20.86
CA ARG A 220 37.91 -41.46 -20.58
C ARG A 220 38.71 -41.66 -21.87
N ALA A 221 38.18 -42.39 -22.83
CA ALA A 221 38.87 -42.68 -24.09
C ALA A 221 39.10 -41.44 -24.96
N THR A 222 38.23 -40.43 -24.88
CA THR A 222 38.27 -39.25 -25.75
C THR A 222 39.02 -38.08 -25.12
N ALA A 223 38.83 -37.85 -23.82
CA ALA A 223 39.38 -36.68 -23.12
C ALA A 223 40.58 -37.02 -22.22
N PHE A 224 40.64 -38.23 -21.65
CA PHE A 224 41.61 -38.61 -20.62
C PHE A 224 42.26 -39.99 -20.89
N PRO A 225 42.90 -40.19 -22.06
CA PRO A 225 43.34 -41.51 -22.51
C PRO A 225 44.37 -42.19 -21.60
N ARG A 226 45.10 -41.42 -20.78
CA ARG A 226 46.16 -41.91 -19.88
C ARG A 226 45.88 -41.64 -18.40
N ALA A 227 44.66 -41.25 -18.08
CA ALA A 227 44.29 -41.01 -16.71
C ALA A 227 44.02 -42.32 -15.95
N TYR A 228 44.52 -42.35 -14.73
CA TYR A 228 44.22 -43.30 -13.69
C TYR A 228 43.10 -42.73 -12.80
N PHE A 229 42.03 -43.48 -12.61
CA PHE A 229 40.92 -43.12 -11.74
C PHE A 229 40.38 -44.38 -11.06
N GLU A 230 40.70 -44.55 -9.78
CA GLU A 230 40.29 -45.72 -8.99
C GLU A 230 39.98 -45.34 -7.54
N LYS A 231 39.26 -46.24 -6.85
CA LYS A 231 39.00 -46.16 -5.41
C LYS A 231 40.26 -46.55 -4.65
N ASP A 232 40.63 -45.75 -3.65
CA ASP A 232 41.75 -46.05 -2.76
C ASP A 232 41.36 -47.16 -1.76
N ASN A 233 41.71 -48.41 -2.09
CA ASN A 233 41.47 -49.57 -1.24
C ASN A 233 42.69 -49.85 -0.34
N ASP A 234 42.93 -49.01 0.67
CA ASP A 234 43.76 -49.39 1.81
C ASP A 234 42.92 -50.23 2.78
N GLN A 235 43.25 -51.52 2.91
CA GLN A 235 42.62 -52.45 3.87
C GLN A 235 42.67 -51.91 5.30
N SER A 236 41.54 -51.40 5.81
CA SER A 236 40.98 -51.67 7.14
C SER A 236 39.79 -50.75 7.46
N GLY A 237 38.58 -51.32 7.45
CA GLY A 237 37.42 -50.76 8.13
C GLY A 237 36.52 -49.84 7.31
N GLY A 238 35.58 -50.42 6.54
CA GLY A 238 34.19 -49.94 6.31
C GLY A 238 33.92 -48.47 5.90
N SER A 239 34.93 -47.69 5.54
CA SER A 239 34.82 -46.29 5.16
C SER A 239 34.54 -46.18 3.66
N LYS A 240 33.43 -45.53 3.29
CA LYS A 240 33.04 -45.21 1.90
C LYS A 240 34.19 -44.46 1.22
N GLY A 241 34.56 -44.93 0.02
CA GLY A 241 35.91 -44.80 -0.53
C GLY A 241 36.28 -43.43 -1.08
N ASP A 242 37.52 -43.04 -0.83
CA ASP A 242 38.16 -41.89 -1.43
C ASP A 242 38.64 -42.27 -2.85
N PHE A 243 38.44 -41.39 -3.83
CA PHE A 243 38.81 -41.64 -5.23
C PHE A 243 40.05 -40.83 -5.59
N ILE A 244 40.98 -41.44 -6.32
CA ILE A 244 42.20 -40.77 -6.76
C ILE A 244 42.18 -40.67 -8.27
N PHE A 245 42.28 -39.44 -8.78
CA PHE A 245 42.57 -39.16 -10.18
C PHE A 245 44.04 -38.80 -10.34
N ARG A 246 44.75 -39.43 -11.28
CA ARG A 246 46.10 -39.03 -11.71
C ARG A 246 46.21 -39.10 -13.21
N GLU A 247 46.88 -38.12 -13.80
CA GLU A 247 47.22 -38.15 -15.22
C GLU A 247 48.71 -37.89 -15.41
N CYS A 248 49.33 -38.67 -16.30
CA CYS A 248 50.72 -38.50 -16.69
C CYS A 248 50.86 -38.21 -18.19
N ASP A 249 51.96 -37.58 -18.57
CA ASP A 249 52.31 -37.26 -19.96
C ASP A 249 52.90 -38.46 -20.74
N GLU A 250 53.57 -38.18 -21.88
CA GLU A 250 54.29 -39.17 -22.71
C GLU A 250 55.55 -39.73 -22.07
N GLU A 251 56.15 -39.00 -21.16
CA GLU A 251 57.43 -39.31 -20.55
C GLU A 251 57.26 -39.89 -19.13
N GLY A 252 56.02 -39.93 -18.64
CA GLY A 252 55.65 -40.45 -17.32
C GLY A 252 55.62 -39.39 -16.22
N ASN A 253 55.75 -38.10 -16.54
CA ASN A 253 55.64 -37.02 -15.57
C ASN A 253 54.19 -36.79 -15.17
N GLU A 254 53.93 -36.61 -13.87
CA GLU A 254 52.60 -36.33 -13.35
C GLU A 254 52.15 -34.92 -13.77
N ILE A 255 51.07 -34.87 -14.56
CA ILE A 255 50.43 -33.63 -14.99
C ILE A 255 49.61 -33.08 -13.84
N VAL A 256 48.66 -33.87 -13.32
CA VAL A 256 47.79 -33.47 -12.22
C VAL A 256 47.36 -34.68 -11.41
N SER A 257 47.22 -34.49 -10.10
CA SER A 257 46.65 -35.46 -9.17
C SER A 257 45.57 -34.81 -8.31
N ILE A 258 44.42 -35.48 -8.20
CA ILE A 258 43.24 -34.96 -7.50
C ILE A 258 42.69 -36.06 -6.58
N MET A 259 42.55 -35.72 -5.30
CA MET A 259 41.83 -36.52 -4.32
C MET A 259 40.35 -36.12 -4.31
N PHE A 260 39.47 -37.08 -4.49
CA PHE A 260 38.02 -36.89 -4.47
C PHE A 260 37.39 -37.58 -3.27
N GLU A 261 36.56 -36.84 -2.53
CA GLU A 261 35.65 -37.41 -1.56
C GLU A 261 34.22 -37.16 -2.02
N MET A 262 33.38 -38.19 -2.02
CA MET A 262 32.01 -38.11 -2.54
C MET A 262 31.00 -38.28 -1.40
N LYS A 263 30.07 -37.34 -1.24
CA LYS A 263 29.04 -37.35 -0.20
C LYS A 263 27.65 -37.22 -0.79
N ASN A 264 26.85 -38.27 -0.59
CA ASN A 264 25.44 -38.26 -0.92
C ASN A 264 24.60 -37.82 0.29
N GLU A 265 23.46 -37.17 0.04
CA GLU A 265 22.49 -36.89 1.08
C GLU A 265 21.73 -38.19 1.39
N SER A 266 21.98 -38.80 2.55
CA SER A 266 21.24 -39.98 3.01
C SER A 266 20.07 -39.58 3.88
N ASP A 267 18.86 -40.02 3.52
CA ASP A 267 17.62 -39.72 4.25
C ASP A 267 17.54 -40.32 5.67
N GLU A 268 18.46 -41.21 6.06
CA GLU A 268 18.37 -42.01 7.29
C GLU A 268 19.14 -41.45 8.50
N SER A 269 19.99 -40.43 8.36
CA SER A 269 20.76 -39.91 9.49
C SER A 269 20.00 -38.80 10.23
N ALA A 270 19.71 -39.02 11.52
CA ALA A 270 19.09 -38.05 12.42
C ALA A 270 19.84 -36.70 12.55
N TYR A 271 21.08 -36.64 12.06
CA TYR A 271 21.90 -35.43 12.00
C TYR A 271 22.37 -35.22 10.55
N ARG A 272 22.01 -34.07 9.96
CA ARG A 272 22.54 -33.66 8.66
C ARG A 272 23.97 -33.14 8.84
N HIS A 273 24.93 -33.79 8.20
CA HIS A 273 26.32 -33.33 8.15
C HIS A 273 26.46 -32.12 7.22
N LYS A 274 27.36 -31.19 7.58
CA LYS A 274 27.71 -30.06 6.72
C LYS A 274 28.91 -30.41 5.85
N ASN A 275 29.09 -29.68 4.75
CA ASN A 275 30.25 -29.88 3.89
C ASN A 275 31.58 -29.64 4.64
N GLU A 276 31.60 -28.68 5.56
CA GLU A 276 32.79 -28.36 6.37
C GLU A 276 33.31 -29.51 7.24
N ASP A 277 32.44 -30.44 7.62
CA ASP A 277 32.79 -31.56 8.50
C ASP A 277 33.83 -32.50 7.84
N PHE A 278 33.93 -32.48 6.51
CA PHE A 278 34.77 -33.38 5.73
C PHE A 278 36.12 -32.79 5.31
N PHE A 279 36.28 -31.45 5.35
CA PHE A 279 37.47 -30.79 4.80
C PHE A 279 38.77 -31.26 5.45
N LYS A 280 38.78 -31.40 6.79
CA LYS A 280 39.99 -31.81 7.52
C LYS A 280 40.40 -33.25 7.17
N LYS A 281 39.44 -34.14 6.94
CA LYS A 281 39.71 -35.53 6.54
C LYS A 281 40.28 -35.55 5.12
N LEU A 282 39.59 -34.89 4.19
CA LEU A 282 39.99 -34.82 2.79
C LEU A 282 41.39 -34.24 2.58
N ASP A 283 41.76 -33.18 3.30
CA ASP A 283 43.11 -32.60 3.20
C ASP A 283 44.21 -33.52 3.74
N ALA A 284 43.90 -34.27 4.82
CA ALA A 284 44.81 -35.26 5.37
C ALA A 284 45.05 -36.41 4.38
N ASP A 285 43.98 -36.89 3.73
CA ASP A 285 44.06 -37.95 2.72
C ASP A 285 44.80 -37.48 1.46
N ARG A 286 44.54 -36.25 1.00
CA ARG A 286 45.31 -35.59 -0.07
C ARG A 286 46.80 -35.57 0.23
N THR A 287 47.18 -35.12 1.43
CA THR A 287 48.59 -35.01 1.84
C THR A 287 49.24 -36.39 1.96
N LYS A 288 48.55 -37.37 2.56
CA LYS A 288 49.05 -38.73 2.73
C LYS A 288 49.31 -39.42 1.38
N LYS A 289 48.44 -39.17 0.39
CA LYS A 289 48.53 -39.77 -0.95
C LYS A 289 49.34 -38.92 -1.93
N GLY A 290 49.84 -37.77 -1.49
CA GLY A 290 50.66 -36.86 -2.32
C GLY A 290 49.90 -36.30 -3.52
N CYS A 291 48.59 -36.08 -3.39
CA CYS A 291 47.79 -35.49 -4.47
C CYS A 291 47.90 -33.96 -4.45
N GLU A 292 47.91 -33.34 -5.63
CA GLU A 292 48.03 -31.88 -5.74
C GLU A 292 46.77 -31.15 -5.26
N TYR A 293 45.59 -31.64 -5.65
CA TYR A 293 44.29 -31.03 -5.35
C TYR A 293 43.40 -31.93 -4.49
N ALA A 294 42.49 -31.31 -3.74
CA ALA A 294 41.39 -31.99 -3.05
C ALA A 294 40.03 -31.46 -3.55
N VAL A 295 39.10 -32.34 -3.87
CA VAL A 295 37.78 -31.97 -4.36
C VAL A 295 36.69 -32.77 -3.65
N LEU A 296 35.82 -32.06 -2.93
CA LEU A 296 34.63 -32.64 -2.32
C LEU A 296 33.47 -32.58 -3.32
N VAL A 297 32.95 -33.73 -3.74
CA VAL A 297 31.74 -33.85 -4.56
C VAL A 297 30.56 -34.13 -3.64
N THR A 298 29.62 -33.19 -3.52
CA THR A 298 28.60 -33.25 -2.47
C THR A 298 27.19 -32.94 -2.95
N LEU A 299 26.24 -33.73 -2.46
CA LEU A 299 24.80 -33.44 -2.51
C LEU A 299 24.25 -32.89 -1.18
N LEU A 300 25.11 -32.73 -0.16
CA LEU A 300 24.71 -32.17 1.13
C LEU A 300 24.39 -30.67 1.05
N GLU A 301 23.62 -30.18 2.01
CA GLU A 301 23.22 -28.77 2.11
C GLU A 301 22.55 -28.25 0.81
N PRO A 302 21.45 -28.87 0.34
CA PRO A 302 20.79 -28.47 -0.91
C PRO A 302 20.21 -27.06 -0.88
N GLU A 303 19.95 -26.52 0.32
CA GLU A 303 19.44 -25.15 0.52
C GLU A 303 20.56 -24.10 0.59
N SER A 304 21.84 -24.51 0.56
CA SER A 304 22.95 -23.56 0.68
C SER A 304 23.15 -22.78 -0.62
N GLU A 305 22.89 -21.47 -0.58
CA GLU A 305 23.17 -20.58 -1.70
C GLU A 305 24.64 -20.61 -2.14
N LEU A 306 25.57 -20.77 -1.19
CA LEU A 306 27.01 -20.80 -1.48
C LEU A 306 27.40 -22.00 -2.36
N TYR A 307 27.01 -23.22 -1.95
CA TYR A 307 27.37 -24.45 -2.66
C TYR A 307 26.51 -24.71 -3.91
N ASN A 308 25.44 -23.94 -4.10
CA ASN A 308 24.60 -24.02 -5.30
C ASN A 308 25.08 -23.12 -6.45
N GLN A 309 26.04 -22.23 -6.20
CA GLN A 309 26.59 -21.32 -7.24
C GLN A 309 27.56 -21.99 -8.21
N GLY A 310 28.00 -23.23 -7.96
CA GLY A 310 28.82 -24.00 -8.88
C GLY A 310 30.05 -24.64 -8.24
N ILE A 311 31.23 -24.17 -8.64
CA ILE A 311 32.53 -24.58 -8.07
C ILE A 311 32.91 -23.59 -6.97
N VAL A 312 33.00 -24.06 -5.73
CA VAL A 312 33.38 -23.23 -4.58
C VAL A 312 34.84 -23.49 -4.23
N ASP A 313 35.65 -22.44 -4.26
CA ASP A 313 37.04 -22.48 -3.81
C ASP A 313 37.12 -22.31 -2.30
N VAL A 314 37.66 -23.31 -1.61
CA VAL A 314 37.88 -23.29 -0.16
C VAL A 314 39.38 -23.25 0.19
N SER A 315 40.22 -22.86 -0.78
CA SER A 315 41.68 -22.71 -0.64
C SER A 315 42.11 -21.73 0.45
N TYR A 316 41.22 -20.83 0.88
CA TYR A 316 41.46 -19.92 2.01
C TYR A 316 41.62 -20.66 3.36
N ARG A 317 41.15 -21.91 3.45
CA ARG A 317 41.19 -22.73 4.67
C ARG A 317 42.05 -23.98 4.51
N PHE A 318 42.00 -24.62 3.34
CA PHE A 318 42.80 -25.80 3.00
C PHE A 318 43.36 -25.65 1.60
N GLU A 319 44.68 -25.60 1.45
CA GLU A 319 45.34 -25.28 0.18
C GLU A 319 44.88 -26.18 -0.97
N LYS A 320 44.50 -25.58 -2.11
CA LYS A 320 44.09 -26.27 -3.34
C LYS A 320 42.89 -27.20 -3.15
N MET A 321 41.93 -26.80 -2.32
CA MET A 321 40.70 -27.54 -2.05
C MET A 321 39.47 -26.86 -2.64
N TYR A 322 38.58 -27.66 -3.24
CA TYR A 322 37.33 -27.19 -3.85
C TYR A 322 36.14 -28.04 -3.44
N VAL A 323 34.95 -27.43 -3.44
CA VAL A 323 33.67 -28.11 -3.21
C VAL A 323 32.80 -27.94 -4.44
N ILE A 324 32.27 -29.05 -4.96
CA ILE A 324 31.49 -29.07 -6.20
C ILE A 324 30.24 -29.93 -6.09
N ARG A 325 29.23 -29.58 -6.89
CA ARG A 325 28.10 -30.47 -7.18
C ARG A 325 28.47 -31.48 -8.27
N PRO A 326 27.76 -32.63 -8.37
CA PRO A 326 28.14 -33.71 -9.29
C PRO A 326 28.22 -33.30 -10.76
N GLN A 327 27.38 -32.35 -11.20
CA GLN A 327 27.39 -31.82 -12.57
C GLN A 327 28.70 -31.11 -12.96
N PHE A 328 29.49 -30.67 -11.98
CA PHE A 328 30.78 -30.01 -12.21
C PHE A 328 31.97 -30.97 -12.09
N PHE A 329 31.74 -32.26 -11.85
CA PHE A 329 32.81 -33.25 -11.66
C PHE A 329 33.78 -33.31 -12.84
N ILE A 330 33.28 -33.52 -14.06
CA ILE A 330 34.09 -33.55 -15.27
C ILE A 330 34.68 -32.16 -15.62
N PRO A 331 33.89 -31.06 -15.62
CA PRO A 331 34.43 -29.72 -15.83
C PRO A 331 35.60 -29.40 -14.89
N MET A 332 35.52 -29.79 -13.62
CA MET A 332 36.56 -29.52 -12.64
C MET A 332 37.87 -30.26 -12.96
N ILE A 333 37.80 -31.54 -13.30
CA ILE A 333 38.97 -32.31 -13.76
C ILE A 333 39.59 -31.64 -14.99
N SER A 334 38.76 -31.22 -15.96
CA SER A 334 39.24 -30.57 -17.18
C SER A 334 39.94 -29.24 -16.91
N ILE A 335 39.38 -28.40 -16.03
CA ILE A 335 39.97 -27.10 -15.66
C ILE A 335 41.32 -27.30 -14.98
N LEU A 336 41.36 -28.17 -13.96
CA LEU A 336 42.59 -28.43 -13.20
C LEU A 336 43.68 -29.03 -14.09
N ARG A 337 43.33 -29.96 -14.99
CA ARG A 337 44.25 -30.53 -15.97
C ARG A 337 44.81 -29.47 -16.91
N ASN A 338 43.97 -28.62 -17.49
CA ASN A 338 44.41 -27.59 -18.44
C ASN A 338 45.31 -26.55 -17.75
N ALA A 339 45.00 -26.17 -16.51
CA ALA A 339 45.86 -25.32 -15.70
C ALA A 339 47.23 -25.97 -15.46
N ALA A 340 47.25 -27.28 -15.15
CA ALA A 340 48.48 -28.01 -14.93
C ALA A 340 49.32 -28.19 -16.20
N LEU A 341 48.71 -28.44 -17.37
CA LEU A 341 49.38 -28.51 -18.67
C LEU A 341 50.11 -27.20 -19.03
N ASN A 342 49.50 -26.04 -18.74
CA ASN A 342 50.17 -24.75 -18.94
C ASN A 342 51.36 -24.54 -18.00
N SER A 343 51.32 -25.14 -16.81
CA SER A 343 52.42 -25.11 -15.84
C SER A 343 53.55 -26.10 -16.16
N MET A 344 53.27 -27.12 -16.98
CA MET A 344 54.24 -28.17 -17.33
C MET A 344 55.41 -27.64 -18.14
N ALA A 345 55.21 -26.69 -19.06
CA ALA A 345 56.33 -26.08 -19.79
C ALA A 345 57.36 -25.48 -18.81
N TYR A 346 56.88 -24.80 -17.77
CA TYR A 346 57.73 -24.25 -16.71
C TYR A 346 58.34 -25.33 -15.81
N LYS A 347 57.59 -26.38 -15.45
CA LYS A 347 58.11 -27.51 -14.65
C LYS A 347 59.19 -28.30 -15.41
N ALA A 348 59.01 -28.52 -16.70
CA ALA A 348 59.97 -29.18 -17.58
C ALA A 348 61.24 -28.34 -17.76
N GLU A 349 61.11 -27.02 -18.00
CA GLU A 349 62.26 -26.10 -18.02
C GLU A 349 63.01 -26.09 -16.68
N LEU A 350 62.30 -26.03 -15.55
CA LEU A 350 62.91 -26.12 -14.21
C LEU A 350 63.60 -27.46 -13.97
N ALA A 351 63.03 -28.57 -14.44
CA ALA A 351 63.64 -29.90 -14.34
C ALA A 351 64.91 -30.01 -15.21
N VAL A 352 64.88 -29.46 -16.43
CA VAL A 352 66.06 -29.36 -17.31
C VAL A 352 67.14 -28.49 -16.67
N VAL A 353 66.79 -27.33 -16.12
CA VAL A 353 67.74 -26.44 -15.42
C VAL A 353 68.29 -27.08 -14.15
N ARG A 354 67.46 -27.79 -13.37
CA ARG A 354 67.93 -28.56 -12.20
C ARG A 354 68.87 -29.69 -12.59
N ASN A 355 68.53 -30.46 -13.63
CA ASN A 355 69.40 -31.52 -14.14
C ASN A 355 70.70 -30.95 -14.71
N GLN A 356 70.67 -29.84 -15.44
CA GLN A 356 71.86 -29.13 -15.91
C GLN A 356 72.73 -28.65 -14.75
N ASN A 357 72.14 -28.11 -13.68
CA ASN A 357 72.90 -27.71 -12.49
C ASN A 357 73.49 -28.91 -11.76
N ILE A 358 72.79 -30.04 -11.66
CA ILE A 358 73.33 -31.29 -11.08
C ILE A 358 74.50 -31.81 -11.93
N ASP A 359 74.41 -31.74 -13.25
CA ASP A 359 75.47 -32.21 -14.16
C ASP A 359 76.70 -31.29 -14.16
N ILE A 360 76.49 -29.96 -14.08
CA ILE A 360 77.59 -28.99 -13.89
C ILE A 360 78.27 -29.22 -12.54
N THR A 361 77.50 -29.41 -11.46
CA THR A 361 78.06 -29.65 -10.12
C THR A 361 78.82 -30.98 -10.08
N ASN A 362 78.26 -32.05 -10.64
CA ASN A 362 78.93 -33.35 -10.75
C ASN A 362 80.16 -33.30 -11.66
N PHE A 363 80.13 -32.49 -12.72
CA PHE A 363 81.27 -32.27 -13.60
C PHE A 363 82.37 -31.46 -12.91
N GLU A 364 82.02 -30.42 -12.14
CA GLU A 364 82.98 -29.67 -11.33
C GLU A 364 83.62 -30.56 -10.27
N GLU A 365 82.84 -31.37 -9.55
CA GLU A 365 83.37 -32.37 -8.61
C GLU A 365 84.26 -33.40 -9.30
N SER A 366 83.85 -33.91 -10.47
CA SER A 366 84.63 -34.87 -11.26
C SER A 366 85.91 -34.26 -11.84
N MET A 367 85.87 -33.00 -12.27
CA MET A 367 87.03 -32.27 -12.80
C MET A 367 88.03 -31.96 -11.69
N GLU A 368 87.55 -31.60 -10.49
CA GLU A 368 88.42 -31.36 -9.35
C GLU A 368 89.03 -32.66 -8.82
N ALA A 369 88.27 -33.76 -8.81
CA ALA A 369 88.79 -35.10 -8.54
C ALA A 369 89.84 -35.52 -9.58
N PHE A 370 89.63 -35.25 -10.87
CA PHE A 370 90.59 -35.52 -11.95
C PHE A 370 91.86 -34.67 -11.81
N LYS A 371 91.74 -33.36 -11.59
CA LYS A 371 92.90 -32.47 -11.38
C LYS A 371 93.73 -32.93 -10.19
N THR A 372 93.09 -33.28 -9.08
CA THR A 372 93.76 -33.76 -7.87
C THR A 372 94.45 -35.10 -8.12
N GLY A 373 93.76 -36.03 -8.79
CA GLY A 373 94.33 -37.34 -9.17
C GLY A 373 95.48 -37.23 -10.17
N PHE A 374 95.36 -36.36 -11.16
CA PHE A 374 96.39 -36.11 -12.18
C PHE A 374 97.62 -35.43 -11.57
N ALA A 375 97.44 -34.39 -10.76
CA ALA A 375 98.54 -33.73 -10.05
C ALA A 375 99.30 -34.71 -9.16
N ARG A 376 98.57 -35.58 -8.43
CA ARG A 376 99.18 -36.62 -7.59
C ARG A 376 99.95 -37.65 -8.41
N ASN A 377 99.38 -38.15 -9.50
CA ASN A 377 100.04 -39.13 -10.36
C ASN A 377 101.25 -38.54 -11.09
N TYR A 378 101.17 -37.28 -11.52
CA TYR A 378 102.28 -36.57 -12.16
C TYR A 378 103.43 -36.34 -11.17
N ASP A 379 103.17 -35.89 -9.94
CA ASP A 379 104.20 -35.73 -8.90
C ASP A 379 104.85 -37.09 -8.57
N LEU A 380 104.04 -38.15 -8.43
CA LEU A 380 104.54 -39.50 -8.14
C LEU A 380 105.38 -40.08 -9.28
N ALA A 381 104.98 -39.86 -10.53
CA ALA A 381 105.74 -40.23 -11.71
C ALA A 381 107.04 -39.42 -11.80
N SER A 382 106.98 -38.10 -11.61
CA SER A 382 108.15 -37.20 -11.61
C SER A 382 109.18 -37.62 -10.56
N ARG A 383 108.73 -37.93 -9.33
CA ARG A 383 109.62 -38.46 -8.28
C ARG A 383 110.26 -39.79 -8.66
N LYS A 384 109.48 -40.74 -9.22
CA LYS A 384 110.03 -42.03 -9.67
C LYS A 384 111.03 -41.86 -10.82
N PHE A 385 110.73 -40.97 -11.77
CA PHE A 385 111.67 -40.60 -12.84
C PHE A 385 112.96 -40.02 -12.25
N GLN A 386 112.87 -39.11 -11.28
CA GLN A 386 114.04 -38.55 -10.62
C GLN A 386 114.86 -39.61 -9.90
N THR A 387 114.21 -40.49 -9.13
CA THR A 387 114.91 -41.60 -8.45
C THR A 387 115.57 -42.56 -9.45
N ALA A 388 114.94 -42.83 -10.59
CA ALA A 388 115.55 -43.64 -11.65
C ALA A 388 116.78 -42.95 -12.26
N ILE A 389 116.74 -41.63 -12.45
CA ILE A 389 117.92 -40.85 -12.87
C ILE A 389 119.03 -40.94 -11.81
N ASP A 390 118.70 -40.78 -10.53
CA ASP A 390 119.69 -40.87 -9.45
C ASP A 390 120.33 -42.28 -9.37
N GLU A 391 119.55 -43.34 -9.63
CA GLU A 391 120.04 -44.73 -9.74
C GLU A 391 120.97 -44.91 -10.96
N ILE A 392 120.61 -44.33 -12.11
CA ILE A 392 121.46 -44.34 -13.31
C ILE A 392 122.79 -43.63 -13.01
N ASP A 393 122.76 -42.47 -12.36
CA ASP A 393 123.97 -41.74 -11.99
C ASP A 393 124.86 -42.54 -11.04
N LYS A 394 124.28 -43.20 -10.01
CA LYS A 394 125.02 -44.14 -9.16
C LYS A 394 125.66 -45.29 -9.96
N THR A 395 124.93 -45.83 -10.94
CA THR A 395 125.43 -46.91 -11.79
C THR A 395 126.58 -46.44 -12.67
N ILE A 396 126.49 -45.23 -13.25
CA ILE A 396 127.58 -44.59 -14.01
C ILE A 396 128.81 -44.41 -13.11
N LEU A 397 128.62 -43.98 -11.87
CA LEU A 397 129.70 -43.81 -10.89
C LEU A 397 130.37 -45.15 -10.57
N HIS A 398 129.58 -46.22 -10.46
CA HIS A 398 130.11 -47.58 -10.31
C HIS A 398 130.90 -48.04 -11.53
N LEU A 399 130.38 -47.83 -12.74
CA LEU A 399 131.05 -48.17 -13.99
C LEU A 399 132.36 -47.39 -14.18
N GLN A 400 132.41 -46.12 -13.78
CA GLN A 400 133.64 -45.32 -13.75
C GLN A 400 134.68 -45.94 -12.80
N LYS A 401 134.28 -46.32 -11.57
CA LYS A 401 135.20 -47.01 -10.65
C LYS A 401 135.70 -48.34 -11.23
N THR A 402 134.83 -49.11 -11.88
CA THR A 402 135.22 -50.38 -12.52
C THR A 402 136.18 -50.15 -13.67
N LYS A 403 135.96 -49.11 -14.49
CA LYS A 403 136.88 -48.68 -15.54
C LYS A 403 138.25 -48.31 -14.95
N ASP A 404 138.27 -47.50 -13.89
CA ASP A 404 139.53 -47.08 -13.25
C ASP A 404 140.29 -48.29 -12.67
N ALA A 405 139.58 -49.25 -12.07
CA ALA A 405 140.16 -50.49 -11.59
C ALA A 405 140.75 -51.36 -12.73
N LEU A 406 140.07 -51.43 -13.88
CA LEU A 406 140.54 -52.15 -15.06
C LEU A 406 141.79 -51.49 -15.67
N VAL A 407 141.83 -50.17 -15.78
CA VAL A 407 143.02 -49.42 -16.25
C VAL A 407 144.19 -49.61 -15.28
N SER A 408 143.93 -49.61 -13.98
CA SER A 408 144.92 -49.98 -12.96
C SER A 408 145.44 -51.41 -13.14
N SER A 409 144.54 -52.36 -13.42
CA SER A 409 144.89 -53.76 -13.66
C SER A 409 145.72 -53.94 -14.94
N GLU A 410 145.38 -53.23 -16.02
CA GLU A 410 146.16 -53.18 -17.26
C GLU A 410 147.56 -52.60 -17.00
N ASN A 411 147.67 -51.52 -16.23
CA ASN A 411 148.96 -50.98 -15.82
C ASN A 411 149.80 -51.99 -15.03
N ASN A 412 149.17 -52.78 -14.15
CA ASN A 412 149.83 -53.87 -13.42
C ASN A 412 150.27 -55.01 -14.35
N LEU A 413 149.45 -55.39 -15.34
CA LEU A 413 149.81 -56.38 -16.35
C LEU A 413 150.95 -55.88 -17.24
N ARG A 414 150.98 -54.59 -17.58
CA ARG A 414 152.10 -53.96 -18.31
C ARG A 414 153.39 -54.03 -17.49
N LEU A 415 153.32 -53.73 -16.19
CA LEU A 415 154.46 -53.89 -15.27
C LEU A 415 154.91 -55.35 -15.15
N ALA A 416 153.98 -56.32 -15.14
CA ALA A 416 154.29 -57.74 -15.09
C ALA A 416 154.90 -58.24 -16.41
N ASN A 417 154.40 -57.79 -17.57
CA ASN A 417 154.94 -58.13 -18.88
C ASN A 417 156.35 -57.57 -19.07
N ASN A 418 156.60 -56.33 -18.63
CA ASN A 418 157.96 -55.76 -18.62
C ASN A 418 158.91 -56.59 -17.74
N LYS A 419 158.45 -57.14 -16.62
CA LYS A 419 159.24 -58.06 -15.78
C LYS A 419 159.44 -59.43 -16.42
N ALA A 420 158.51 -59.90 -17.25
CA ALA A 420 158.58 -61.18 -17.95
C ALA A 420 159.51 -61.13 -19.18
N GLN A 421 159.55 -60.02 -19.91
CA GLN A 421 160.45 -59.84 -21.07
C GLN A 421 161.93 -59.69 -20.67
N ASP A 422 162.22 -59.33 -19.42
CA ASP A 422 163.58 -59.15 -18.89
C ASP A 422 164.27 -60.45 -18.43
N LEU A 423 163.66 -61.61 -18.73
CA LEU A 423 164.18 -62.96 -18.45
C LEU A 423 164.94 -63.53 -19.65
N THR A 424 166.17 -63.08 -19.85
CA THR A 424 167.10 -63.71 -20.82
C THR A 424 167.72 -64.99 -20.25
N ILE A 425 167.98 -65.97 -21.13
CA ILE A 425 168.56 -67.30 -20.84
C ILE A 425 169.85 -67.24 -20.00
N LYS A 426 170.62 -66.14 -20.10
CA LYS A 426 171.80 -65.85 -19.25
C LYS A 426 171.50 -65.80 -17.75
N ARG A 427 170.27 -65.49 -17.32
CA ARG A 427 169.86 -65.44 -15.90
C ARG A 427 169.36 -66.80 -15.38
N LEU A 428 168.77 -67.65 -16.24
CA LEU A 428 168.18 -68.93 -15.88
C LEU A 428 169.20 -70.05 -15.62
N THR A 429 170.39 -70.00 -16.24
CA THR A 429 171.42 -71.05 -16.11
C THR A 429 172.49 -70.78 -15.04
N ARG A 430 172.40 -69.67 -14.30
CA ARG A 430 173.43 -69.22 -13.34
C ARG A 430 173.64 -70.16 -12.14
N LYS A 431 172.68 -71.01 -11.79
CA LYS A 431 172.70 -71.84 -10.56
C LYS A 431 172.68 -73.35 -10.77
N ASN A 432 172.77 -73.85 -12.01
CA ASN A 432 172.71 -75.29 -12.26
C ASN A 432 173.89 -75.79 -13.13
N PRO A 433 174.98 -76.30 -12.51
CA PRO A 433 176.21 -76.69 -13.21
C PRO A 433 176.01 -77.84 -14.21
N THR A 434 175.04 -78.74 -13.97
CA THR A 434 174.77 -79.90 -14.83
C THR A 434 174.21 -79.51 -16.20
N MET A 435 173.34 -78.50 -16.25
CA MET A 435 172.80 -77.99 -17.53
C MET A 435 173.83 -77.17 -18.31
N LYS A 436 174.78 -76.52 -17.62
CA LYS A 436 175.86 -75.76 -18.28
C LYS A 436 176.85 -76.69 -18.99
N ALA A 437 177.22 -77.81 -18.35
CA ALA A 437 178.08 -78.83 -18.95
C ALA A 437 177.40 -79.55 -20.14
N ALA A 438 176.09 -79.81 -20.06
CA ALA A 438 175.34 -80.43 -21.15
C ALA A 438 175.27 -79.55 -22.40
N PHE A 439 175.13 -78.22 -22.24
CA PHE A 439 175.15 -77.28 -23.36
C PHE A 439 176.56 -76.94 -23.87
N GLU A 440 177.61 -77.03 -23.04
CA GLU A 440 179.01 -76.88 -23.48
C GLU A 440 179.51 -78.12 -24.23
N ALA A 441 179.08 -79.33 -23.85
CA ALA A 441 179.37 -80.56 -24.59
C ALA A 441 178.70 -80.59 -25.98
N LEU A 442 177.49 -80.05 -26.10
CA LEU A 442 176.80 -79.85 -27.38
C LEU A 442 177.47 -78.80 -28.28
N LYS A 443 178.32 -77.93 -27.73
CA LYS A 443 179.09 -76.95 -28.50
C LYS A 443 180.46 -77.47 -28.99
N ALA A 444 181.06 -78.46 -28.32
CA ALA A 444 182.37 -78.99 -28.72
C ALA A 444 182.31 -80.01 -29.86
N ASP A 445 181.19 -80.73 -30.03
CA ASP A 445 180.96 -81.65 -31.16
C ASP A 445 180.41 -80.93 -32.42
N GLN A 446 180.17 -79.61 -32.34
CA GLN A 446 179.64 -78.80 -33.45
C GLN A 446 180.65 -77.80 -34.04
N ASP A 447 181.92 -77.83 -33.64
CA ASP A 447 183.02 -77.11 -34.32
C ASP A 447 183.86 -78.08 -35.19
N GLY A 448 183.13 -78.93 -35.92
CA GLY A 448 183.62 -79.85 -36.94
C GLY A 448 182.69 -79.87 -38.16
N ASP A 449 182.06 -78.74 -38.50
CA ASP A 449 181.85 -78.32 -39.89
C ASP A 449 181.46 -76.82 -39.91
N GLU A 450 182.46 -76.02 -40.26
CA GLU A 450 182.42 -74.67 -40.82
C GLU A 450 181.71 -73.52 -40.07
N SER A 451 182.54 -72.86 -39.25
CA SER A 451 182.83 -71.41 -39.10
C SER A 451 181.69 -70.41 -38.88
#